data_AF-A0A953H484-F1
#
_entry.id   AF-A0A953H484-F1
#
_cell.length_a   1.000
_cell.length_b   1.000
_cell.length_c   1.000
_cell.angle_alpha   90.00
_cell.angle_beta   90.00
_cell.angle_gamma   90.00
#
_symmetry.space_group_name_H-M   'P 1'
#
loop_
_entity.id
_entity.type
_entity.pdbx_description
1 polymer ?
#
loop_
_entity_poly.entity_id
_entity_poly.type
_entity_poly.pdbx_seq_one_letter_code
_entity_poly.pdbx_strand_id
1 'polypeptide(L)'
;MLIPGFLSAVAAGLMLWALAVLLKTPKSLRERRALSLIIAGGFLVCALTAVICVGSTLQEVAGVSLGLPGTVQGKARQWLKTHEAEPPDPRNVGRNIKILSAGLDFYQAYQTGFPADLRIQMERYTQLPLKPTRLLSVADESKYHEAASGVFSIMRQLAAEDDSAQTSNKAAKTK
;
A
#
# COMPACT_ATOMS: atom_id res chain seq x y z
N MET A 1 8.11 -0.17 2.49
CA MET A 1 9.46 -0.32 1.89
C MET A 1 9.49 0.42 0.54
N LEU A 2 9.72 1.74 0.53
CA LEU A 2 9.81 2.57 -0.69
C LEU A 2 11.17 3.30 -0.82
N ILE A 3 12.08 3.00 0.11
CA ILE A 3 13.42 3.58 0.21
C ILE A 3 14.39 3.15 -0.92
N PRO A 4 14.29 1.97 -1.59
CA PRO A 4 15.33 1.57 -2.55
C PRO A 4 15.31 2.38 -3.86
N GLY A 5 14.14 2.87 -4.31
CA GLY A 5 14.02 3.66 -5.54
C GLY A 5 14.57 5.09 -5.41
N PHE A 6 14.36 5.71 -4.24
CA PHE A 6 14.91 7.04 -3.96
C PHE A 6 16.43 6.98 -3.75
N LEU A 7 16.92 5.99 -3.00
CA LEU A 7 18.36 5.78 -2.82
C LEU A 7 19.07 5.46 -4.14
N SER A 8 18.46 4.67 -5.04
CA SER A 8 19.06 4.37 -6.34
C SER A 8 19.09 5.59 -7.26
N ALA A 9 18.05 6.43 -7.24
CA ALA A 9 18.03 7.68 -8.00
C ALA A 9 19.07 8.69 -7.51
N VAL A 10 19.22 8.85 -6.20
CA VAL A 10 20.25 9.72 -5.59
C VAL A 10 21.65 9.17 -5.86
N ALA A 11 21.86 7.85 -5.74
CA ALA A 11 23.14 7.21 -6.04
C ALA A 11 23.52 7.32 -7.52
N ALA A 12 22.56 7.16 -8.43
CA ALA A 12 22.78 7.35 -9.88
C ALA A 12 23.13 8.80 -10.21
N GLY A 13 22.44 9.78 -9.59
CA GLY A 13 22.76 11.20 -9.72
C GLY A 13 24.16 11.54 -9.22
N LEU A 14 24.57 10.99 -8.08
CA LEU A 14 25.93 11.15 -7.53
C LEU A 14 26.99 10.49 -8.40
N MET A 15 26.72 9.31 -8.97
CA MET A 15 27.65 8.65 -9.91
C MET A 15 27.82 9.44 -11.21
N LEU A 16 26.74 9.97 -11.78
CA LEU A 16 26.79 10.84 -12.95
C LEU A 16 27.57 12.12 -12.67
N TRP A 17 27.39 12.70 -11.49
CA TRP A 17 28.17 13.86 -11.05
C TRP A 17 29.65 13.52 -10.87
N ALA A 18 29.98 12.38 -10.25
CA ALA A 18 31.35 11.93 -10.08
C ALA A 18 32.05 11.64 -11.42
N LEU A 19 31.36 11.00 -12.37
CA LEU A 19 31.85 10.75 -13.74
C LEU A 19 32.09 12.06 -14.49
N ALA A 20 31.21 13.05 -14.33
CA ALA A 20 31.38 14.38 -14.90
C ALA A 20 32.59 15.13 -14.32
N VAL A 21 32.87 14.97 -13.03
CA VAL A 21 34.05 15.55 -12.37
C VAL A 21 35.34 14.84 -12.78
N LEU A 22 35.29 13.52 -13.01
CA LEU A 22 36.43 12.70 -13.45
C LEU A 22 36.80 12.94 -14.92
N LEU A 23 35.85 13.27 -15.80
CA LEU A 23 36.07 13.54 -17.24
C LEU A 23 36.70 14.92 -17.53
N LYS A 24 37.33 15.54 -16.53
CA LYS A 24 37.83 16.92 -16.59
C LYS A 24 39.13 17.05 -17.38
N THR A 25 39.05 16.95 -18.71
CA THR A 25 39.86 17.73 -19.68
C THR A 25 39.23 17.71 -21.08
N PRO A 26 38.23 18.56 -21.37
CA PRO A 26 37.75 18.76 -22.74
C PRO A 26 38.67 19.74 -23.48
N LYS A 27 39.22 19.30 -24.62
CA LYS A 27 40.15 20.06 -25.47
C LYS A 27 39.45 21.12 -26.35
N SER A 28 38.12 21.07 -26.48
CA SER A 28 37.35 22.01 -27.31
C SER A 28 36.12 22.62 -26.61
N LEU A 29 35.76 23.86 -26.99
CA LEU A 29 34.58 24.57 -26.49
C LEU A 29 33.24 23.90 -26.87
N ARG A 30 33.21 23.14 -27.98
CA ARG A 30 32.02 22.44 -28.46
C ARG A 30 31.70 21.21 -27.59
N GLU A 31 32.73 20.45 -27.21
CA GLU A 31 32.61 19.32 -26.29
C GLU A 31 32.23 19.77 -24.88
N ARG A 32 32.74 20.92 -24.41
CA ARG A 32 32.32 21.52 -23.14
C ARG A 32 30.83 21.82 -23.08
N ARG A 33 30.25 22.37 -24.16
CA ARG A 33 28.82 22.68 -24.21
C ARG A 33 27.98 21.40 -24.23
N ALA A 34 28.38 20.40 -25.03
CA ALA A 34 27.68 19.11 -25.09
C ALA A 34 27.70 18.38 -23.74
N LEU A 35 28.85 18.31 -23.07
CA LEU A 35 28.97 17.75 -21.71
C LEU A 35 28.11 18.51 -20.70
N SER A 36 28.12 19.85 -20.74
CA SER A 36 27.31 20.65 -19.82
C SER A 36 25.81 20.42 -20.00
N LEU A 37 25.34 20.24 -21.23
CA LEU A 37 23.94 19.95 -21.53
C LEU A 37 23.52 18.56 -21.06
N ILE A 38 24.40 17.56 -21.22
CA ILE A 38 24.14 16.19 -20.74
C ILE A 38 24.05 16.17 -19.21
N ILE A 39 24.96 16.86 -18.53
CA ILE A 39 24.97 16.95 -17.06
C ILE A 39 23.72 17.70 -16.57
N ALA A 40 23.39 18.85 -17.17
CA ALA A 40 22.21 19.62 -16.83
C ALA A 40 20.92 18.83 -17.07
N GLY A 41 20.84 18.10 -18.18
CA GLY A 41 19.72 17.21 -18.50
C GLY A 41 19.57 16.06 -17.50
N GLY A 42 20.67 15.40 -17.14
CA GLY A 42 20.66 14.34 -16.13
C GLY A 42 20.22 14.83 -14.74
N PHE A 43 20.67 16.03 -14.35
CA PHE A 43 20.27 16.64 -13.09
C PHE A 43 18.78 17.00 -13.07
N LEU A 44 18.25 17.52 -14.19
CA LEU A 44 16.84 17.84 -14.35
C LEU A 44 15.96 16.57 -14.21
N VAL A 45 16.37 15.47 -14.85
CA VAL A 45 15.66 14.18 -14.76
C VAL A 45 15.70 13.63 -13.33
N CYS A 46 16.85 13.71 -12.65
CA CYS A 46 16.94 13.28 -11.24
C CYS A 46 16.05 14.13 -10.33
N ALA A 47 16.06 15.46 -10.50
CA ALA A 47 15.23 16.36 -9.71
C ALA A 47 13.73 16.11 -9.93
N LEU A 48 13.30 15.94 -11.19
CA LEU A 48 11.92 15.58 -11.52
C LEU A 48 11.52 14.24 -10.89
N THR A 49 12.38 13.23 -10.98
CA THR A 49 12.13 11.91 -10.38
C THR A 49 12.00 12.01 -8.86
N ALA A 50 12.88 12.77 -8.21
CA ALA A 50 12.80 13.02 -6.77
C ALA A 50 11.50 13.75 -6.38
N VAL A 51 11.08 14.76 -7.13
CA VAL A 51 9.83 15.48 -6.90
C VAL A 51 8.62 14.56 -7.08
N ILE A 52 8.61 13.68 -8.07
CA ILE A 52 7.51 12.73 -8.28
C ILE A 52 7.45 11.71 -7.13
N CYS A 53 8.60 11.17 -6.69
CA CYS A 53 8.64 10.24 -5.54
C CYS A 53 8.25 10.91 -4.22
N VAL A 54 8.67 12.16 -4.00
CA VAL A 54 8.26 12.93 -2.81
C VAL A 54 6.78 13.31 -2.90
N GLY A 55 6.27 13.64 -4.09
CA GLY A 55 4.86 13.92 -4.33
C GLY A 55 3.96 12.70 -4.09
N SER A 56 4.37 11.51 -4.53
CA SER A 56 3.63 10.28 -4.30
C SER A 56 3.59 9.89 -2.82
N THR A 57 4.72 10.05 -2.12
CA THR A 57 4.79 9.78 -0.68
C THR A 57 4.01 10.82 0.13
N LEU A 58 4.02 12.10 -0.26
CA LEU A 58 3.18 13.13 0.34
C LEU A 58 1.70 12.92 0.04
N GLN A 59 1.31 12.42 -1.13
CA GLN A 59 -0.08 12.04 -1.41
C GLN A 59 -0.53 10.83 -0.60
N GLU A 60 0.35 9.86 -0.37
CA GLU A 60 0.06 8.74 0.53
C GLU A 60 -0.10 9.23 1.98
N VAL A 61 0.82 10.05 2.48
CA VAL A 61 0.77 10.58 3.86
C VAL A 61 -0.37 11.58 4.07
N ALA A 62 -0.59 12.50 3.13
CA ALA A 62 -1.71 13.44 3.19
C ALA A 62 -3.05 12.73 2.97
N GLY A 63 -3.10 11.73 2.10
CA GLY A 63 -4.26 10.87 1.89
C GLY A 63 -4.63 10.09 3.16
N VAL A 64 -3.63 9.61 3.90
CA VAL A 64 -3.79 8.99 5.23
C VAL A 64 -4.36 9.99 6.24
N SER A 65 -3.93 11.25 6.25
CA SER A 65 -4.45 12.27 7.18
C SER A 65 -5.84 12.83 6.85
N LEU A 66 -6.32 12.65 5.61
CA LEU A 66 -7.56 13.23 5.09
C LEU A 66 -8.63 12.20 4.73
N GLY A 67 -8.40 10.90 4.95
CA GLY A 67 -9.38 9.84 4.68
C GLY A 67 -9.80 9.76 3.21
N LEU A 68 -8.94 10.16 2.28
CA LEU A 68 -9.24 10.20 0.85
C LEU A 68 -9.37 8.77 0.27
N PRO A 69 -10.23 8.55 -0.75
CA PRO A 69 -10.56 7.23 -1.29
C PRO A 69 -9.40 6.41 -1.89
N GLY A 70 -8.18 6.94 -1.88
CA GLY A 70 -6.96 6.24 -2.29
C GLY A 70 -6.32 5.36 -1.22
N THR A 71 -6.64 5.56 0.08
CA THR A 71 -5.98 4.82 1.18
C THR A 71 -6.59 3.42 1.38
N VAL A 72 -5.79 2.49 1.94
CA VAL A 72 -6.26 1.14 2.28
C VAL A 72 -7.46 1.20 3.23
N GLN A 73 -7.48 2.16 4.15
CA GLN A 73 -8.57 2.41 5.10
C GLN A 73 -9.85 2.88 4.39
N GLY A 74 -9.74 3.84 3.47
CA GLY A 74 -10.87 4.30 2.65
C GLY A 74 -11.43 3.19 1.76
N LYS A 75 -10.54 2.37 1.19
CA LYS A 75 -10.92 1.20 0.40
C LYS A 75 -11.54 0.09 1.26
N ALA A 76 -11.08 -0.10 2.50
CA ALA A 76 -11.69 -1.03 3.46
C ALA A 76 -13.12 -0.58 3.83
N ARG A 77 -13.34 0.73 4.04
CA ARG A 77 -14.70 1.29 4.22
C ARG A 77 -15.61 1.04 3.02
N GLN A 78 -15.08 1.20 1.79
CA GLN A 78 -15.84 0.90 0.58
C GLN A 78 -16.15 -0.60 0.47
N TRP A 79 -15.18 -1.46 0.76
CA TRP A 79 -15.37 -2.91 0.77
C TRP A 79 -16.45 -3.31 1.77
N LEU A 80 -16.45 -2.72 2.98
CA LEU A 80 -17.47 -2.96 4.00
C LEU A 80 -18.85 -2.53 3.51
N LYS A 81 -19.01 -1.35 2.90
CA LYS A 81 -20.30 -0.91 2.36
C LYS A 81 -20.89 -1.91 1.35
N THR A 82 -20.04 -2.56 0.54
CA THR A 82 -20.47 -3.58 -0.43
C THR A 82 -20.93 -4.88 0.24
N HIS A 83 -20.30 -5.29 1.34
CA HIS A 83 -20.54 -6.59 1.98
C HIS A 83 -21.37 -6.52 3.26
N GLU A 84 -21.66 -5.32 3.78
CA GLU A 84 -22.45 -5.12 5.01
C GLU A 84 -23.93 -5.42 4.82
N ALA A 85 -24.44 -5.34 3.59
CA ALA A 85 -25.78 -5.80 3.25
C ALA A 85 -25.92 -7.33 3.37
N GLU A 86 -24.82 -8.07 3.20
CA GLU A 86 -24.77 -9.53 3.29
C GLU A 86 -23.62 -9.98 4.20
N PRO A 87 -23.75 -9.81 5.52
CA PRO A 87 -22.71 -10.19 6.46
C PRO A 87 -22.50 -11.72 6.49
N PRO A 88 -21.38 -12.19 7.05
CA PRO A 88 -21.13 -13.61 7.28
C PRO A 88 -22.29 -14.27 8.04
N ASP A 89 -22.70 -15.46 7.62
CA ASP A 89 -23.80 -16.21 8.23
C ASP A 89 -23.43 -17.68 8.34
N PRO A 90 -23.54 -18.29 9.54
CA PRO A 90 -23.18 -19.69 9.75
C PRO A 90 -23.95 -20.67 8.86
N ARG A 91 -25.14 -20.31 8.38
CA ARG A 91 -25.99 -21.18 7.55
C ARG A 91 -25.73 -21.07 6.05
N ASN A 92 -24.97 -20.06 5.61
CA ASN A 92 -24.73 -19.81 4.18
C ASN A 92 -23.24 -19.83 3.86
N VAL A 93 -22.74 -21.04 3.64
CA VAL A 93 -21.33 -21.31 3.36
C VAL A 93 -20.88 -20.69 2.03
N GLY A 94 -21.74 -20.72 1.01
CA GLY A 94 -21.45 -20.11 -0.30
C GLY A 94 -21.21 -18.60 -0.18
N ARG A 95 -21.99 -17.90 0.65
CA ARG A 95 -21.75 -16.50 0.98
C ARG A 95 -20.44 -16.31 1.75
N ASN A 96 -20.19 -17.12 2.79
CA ASN A 96 -18.96 -17.00 3.57
C ASN A 96 -17.70 -17.20 2.71
N ILE A 97 -17.73 -18.15 1.77
CA ILE A 97 -16.64 -18.36 0.81
C ILE A 97 -16.45 -17.13 -0.07
N LYS A 98 -17.53 -16.51 -0.58
CA LYS A 98 -17.44 -15.28 -1.39
C LYS A 98 -16.84 -14.11 -0.60
N ILE A 99 -17.27 -13.93 0.65
CA ILE A 99 -16.73 -12.87 1.53
C ILE A 99 -15.25 -13.12 1.81
N LEU A 100 -14.91 -14.36 2.13
CA LEU A 100 -13.52 -14.76 2.37
C LEU A 100 -12.65 -14.52 1.12
N SER A 101 -13.09 -14.97 -0.06
CA SER A 101 -12.34 -14.74 -1.31
C SER A 101 -12.18 -13.24 -1.60
N ALA A 102 -13.26 -12.46 -1.50
CA ALA A 102 -13.22 -11.02 -1.76
C ALA A 102 -12.32 -10.27 -0.76
N GLY A 103 -12.28 -10.71 0.50
CA GLY A 103 -11.40 -10.15 1.51
C GLY A 103 -9.93 -10.51 1.30
N LEU A 104 -9.65 -11.73 0.84
CA LEU A 104 -8.29 -12.15 0.50
C LEU A 104 -7.78 -11.48 -0.78
N ASP A 105 -8.63 -11.29 -1.79
CA ASP A 105 -8.28 -10.52 -2.99
C ASP A 105 -7.93 -9.07 -2.62
N PHE A 106 -8.70 -8.46 -1.71
CA PHE A 106 -8.39 -7.15 -1.15
C PHE A 106 -7.05 -7.16 -0.42
N TYR A 107 -6.81 -8.16 0.43
CA TYR A 107 -5.54 -8.31 1.16
C TYR A 107 -4.35 -8.39 0.22
N GLN A 108 -4.43 -9.19 -0.85
CA GLN A 108 -3.35 -9.30 -1.84
C GLN A 108 -3.10 -7.99 -2.58
N ALA A 109 -4.17 -7.27 -2.93
CA ALA A 109 -4.06 -5.98 -3.62
C ALA A 109 -3.44 -4.87 -2.74
N TYR A 110 -3.63 -4.95 -1.42
CA TYR A 110 -3.28 -3.86 -0.48
C TYR A 110 -2.37 -4.28 0.67
N GLN A 111 -1.67 -5.41 0.55
CA GLN A 111 -0.89 -6.04 1.62
C GLN A 111 0.11 -5.08 2.31
N THR A 112 0.68 -4.15 1.55
CA THR A 112 1.68 -3.17 2.04
C THR A 112 1.10 -2.13 2.99
N GLY A 113 -0.21 -1.88 2.94
CA GLY A 113 -0.89 -0.92 3.82
C GLY A 113 -1.61 -1.55 5.00
N PHE A 114 -1.48 -2.87 5.20
CA PHE A 114 -2.02 -3.55 6.38
C PHE A 114 -1.01 -3.48 7.55
N PRO A 115 -1.49 -3.18 8.78
CA PRO A 115 -0.74 -3.41 10.01
C PRO A 115 -0.22 -4.85 10.12
N ALA A 116 0.96 -5.02 10.73
CA ALA A 116 1.66 -6.32 10.76
C ALA A 116 0.88 -7.41 11.50
N ASP A 117 0.17 -7.05 12.56
CA ASP A 117 -0.71 -7.93 13.32
C ASP A 117 -1.92 -8.40 12.50
N LEU A 118 -2.54 -7.50 11.73
CA LEU A 118 -3.67 -7.83 10.85
C LEU A 118 -3.24 -8.68 9.65
N ARG A 119 -2.03 -8.46 9.14
CA ARG A 119 -1.42 -9.31 8.10
C ARG A 119 -1.31 -10.77 8.55
N ILE A 120 -0.79 -10.99 9.76
CA ILE A 120 -0.63 -12.35 10.31
C ILE A 120 -1.99 -13.05 10.43
N GLN A 121 -3.04 -12.31 10.79
CA GLN A 121 -4.40 -12.87 10.86
C GLN A 121 -4.92 -13.22 9.47
N MET A 122 -4.77 -12.33 8.47
CA MET A 122 -5.16 -12.62 7.08
C MET A 122 -4.40 -13.80 6.47
N GLU A 123 -3.11 -13.93 6.76
CA GLU A 123 -2.26 -15.04 6.29
C GLU A 123 -2.70 -16.40 6.86
N ARG A 124 -3.43 -16.46 7.98
CA ARG A 124 -4.04 -17.72 8.43
C ARG A 124 -5.21 -18.13 7.54
N TYR A 125 -5.99 -17.16 7.07
CA TYR A 125 -7.19 -17.41 6.28
C TYR A 125 -6.88 -17.80 4.82
N THR A 126 -5.70 -17.45 4.30
CA THR A 126 -5.25 -17.88 2.95
C THR A 126 -5.02 -19.39 2.84
N GLN A 127 -4.93 -20.10 3.97
CA GLN A 127 -4.73 -21.54 4.01
C GLN A 127 -6.01 -22.33 3.71
N LEU A 128 -7.18 -21.68 3.77
CA LEU A 128 -8.47 -22.32 3.48
C LEU A 128 -8.71 -22.37 1.96
N PRO A 129 -9.17 -23.51 1.41
CA PRO A 129 -9.41 -23.62 -0.02
C PRO A 129 -10.60 -22.75 -0.44
N LEU A 130 -10.40 -21.82 -1.39
CA LEU A 130 -11.45 -20.89 -1.84
C LEU A 130 -12.45 -21.51 -2.83
N LYS A 131 -12.15 -22.70 -3.35
CA LYS A 131 -13.05 -23.50 -4.19
C LYS A 131 -13.12 -24.92 -3.63
N PRO A 132 -14.07 -25.22 -2.74
CA PRO A 132 -14.23 -26.56 -2.23
C PRO A 132 -14.63 -27.51 -3.37
N THR A 133 -13.82 -28.54 -3.59
CA THR A 133 -14.01 -29.54 -4.66
C THR A 133 -14.90 -30.71 -4.25
N ARG A 134 -15.37 -30.73 -3.00
CA ARG A 134 -16.26 -31.73 -2.40
C ARG A 134 -17.29 -31.05 -1.50
N LEU A 135 -18.36 -31.77 -1.19
CA LEU A 135 -19.31 -31.36 -0.15
C LEU A 135 -18.57 -31.16 1.16
N LEU A 136 -18.76 -29.99 1.77
CA LEU A 136 -18.09 -29.60 3.01
C LEU A 136 -18.67 -30.38 4.20
N SER A 137 -17.82 -30.73 5.15
CA SER A 137 -18.29 -31.21 6.44
C SER A 137 -18.78 -30.02 7.29
N VAL A 138 -19.69 -30.26 8.24
CA VAL A 138 -20.18 -29.20 9.17
C VAL A 138 -19.02 -28.50 9.88
N ALA A 139 -17.94 -29.22 10.20
CA ALA A 139 -16.74 -28.65 10.82
C ALA A 139 -15.92 -27.77 9.87
N ASP A 140 -15.99 -28.00 8.55
CA ASP A 140 -15.35 -27.14 7.57
C ASP A 140 -16.21 -25.92 7.27
N GLU A 141 -17.53 -26.09 7.20
CA GLU A 141 -18.50 -24.98 7.07
C GLU A 141 -18.32 -23.93 8.18
N SER A 142 -18.12 -24.38 9.43
CA SER A 142 -17.85 -23.48 10.55
C SER A 142 -16.52 -22.73 10.39
N LYS A 143 -15.48 -23.35 9.84
CA LYS A 143 -14.19 -22.67 9.57
C LYS A 143 -14.34 -21.56 8.54
N TYR A 144 -15.15 -21.77 7.49
CA TYR A 144 -15.42 -20.71 6.50
C TYR A 144 -16.20 -19.56 7.13
N HIS A 145 -17.16 -19.84 8.01
CA HIS A 145 -17.87 -18.80 8.73
C HIS A 145 -16.94 -18.01 9.66
N GLU A 146 -16.09 -18.69 10.42
CA GLU A 146 -15.10 -18.06 11.30
C GLU A 146 -14.12 -17.20 10.50
N ALA A 147 -13.60 -17.71 9.39
CA ALA A 147 -12.68 -16.98 8.53
C ALA A 147 -13.34 -15.76 7.87
N ALA A 148 -14.56 -15.90 7.35
CA ALA A 148 -15.32 -14.79 6.79
C ALA A 148 -15.62 -13.71 7.83
N SER A 149 -15.97 -14.12 9.06
CA SER A 149 -16.19 -13.21 10.18
C SER A 149 -14.91 -12.50 10.62
N GLY A 150 -13.79 -13.24 10.65
CA GLY A 150 -12.46 -12.71 10.91
C GLY A 150 -12.05 -11.65 9.90
N VAL A 151 -12.17 -11.96 8.60
CA VAL A 151 -11.96 -11.01 7.50
C VAL A 151 -12.79 -9.76 7.68
N PHE A 152 -14.09 -9.90 7.96
CA PHE A 152 -14.99 -8.76 8.15
C PHE A 152 -14.58 -7.89 9.34
N SER A 153 -14.13 -8.51 10.44
CA SER A 153 -13.63 -7.81 11.63
C SER A 153 -12.33 -7.04 11.36
N ILE A 154 -11.40 -7.62 10.60
CA ILE A 154 -10.14 -6.99 10.20
C ILE A 154 -10.42 -5.77 9.32
N MET A 155 -11.35 -5.87 8.36
CA MET A 155 -11.74 -4.74 7.52
C MET A 155 -12.35 -3.60 8.33
N ARG A 156 -13.14 -3.92 9.38
CA ARG A 156 -13.66 -2.91 10.31
C ARG A 156 -12.54 -2.24 11.12
N GLN A 157 -11.55 -2.98 11.59
CA GLN A 157 -10.41 -2.43 12.32
C GLN A 157 -9.57 -1.50 11.44
N LEU A 158 -9.27 -1.92 10.20
CA LEU A 158 -8.61 -1.08 9.19
C LEU A 158 -9.39 0.20 8.88
N ALA A 159 -10.71 0.11 8.81
CA ALA A 159 -11.56 1.27 8.58
C ALA A 159 -11.59 2.26 9.76
N ALA A 160 -11.33 1.78 10.99
CA ALA A 160 -11.49 2.52 12.24
C ALA A 160 -10.20 3.16 12.80
N GLU A 161 -9.01 2.72 12.37
CA GLU A 161 -7.71 3.23 12.87
C GLU A 161 -7.49 4.75 12.71
N ASP A 162 -8.34 5.42 11.92
CA ASP A 162 -8.34 6.86 11.64
C ASP A 162 -8.85 7.71 12.85
N ASP A 163 -9.82 7.19 13.61
CA ASP A 163 -10.45 7.96 14.72
C ASP A 163 -9.53 8.13 15.93
N SER A 164 -8.65 7.16 16.17
CA SER A 164 -7.68 7.17 17.28
C SER A 164 -6.51 8.14 17.05
N ALA A 165 -6.11 8.38 15.80
CA ALA A 165 -5.03 9.31 15.48
C ALA A 165 -5.49 10.78 15.49
N GLN A 166 -6.74 11.06 15.10
CA GLN A 166 -7.30 12.42 15.09
C GLN A 166 -7.64 12.95 16.50
N THR A 167 -8.04 12.10 17.43
CA THR A 167 -8.38 12.53 18.81
C THR A 167 -7.14 12.94 19.61
N SER A 168 -6.00 12.27 19.43
CA SER A 168 -4.72 12.63 20.06
C SER A 168 -4.21 14.01 19.61
N ASN A 169 -4.31 14.32 18.32
CA ASN A 169 -3.83 15.60 17.78
C ASN A 169 -4.71 16.81 18.15
N LYS A 170 -6.01 16.59 18.40
CA LYS A 170 -6.91 17.66 18.88
C LYS A 170 -6.64 18.03 20.34
N ALA A 171 -6.29 17.05 21.18
CA ALA A 171 -5.94 17.25 22.58
C ALA A 171 -4.58 17.93 22.77
N ALA A 172 -3.62 17.71 21.87
CA ALA A 172 -2.31 18.37 21.91
C ALA A 172 -2.35 19.86 21.47
N LYS A 173 -3.39 20.28 20.73
CA LYS A 173 -3.56 21.66 20.26
C LYS A 173 -4.36 22.56 21.21
N THR A 174 -4.84 22.02 22.33
CA THR A 174 -5.62 22.74 23.36
C THR A 174 -4.86 22.95 24.67
N LYS A 175 -3.53 22.74 24.68
CA LYS A 175 -2.65 23.13 25.77
C LYS A 175 -1.64 24.18 25.34
#